data_AF-X1SV20-F1
#
_entry.id   AF-X1SV20-F1
#
_cell.length_a   1.000
_cell.length_b   1.000
_cell.length_c   1.000
_cell.angle_alpha   90.00
_cell.angle_beta   90.00
_cell.angle_gamma   90.00
#
_symmetry.space_group_name_H-M   'P 1'
#
loop_
_entity.id
_entity.type
_entity.pdbx_description
1 polymer ?
#
loop_
_entity_poly.entity_id
_entity_poly.type
_entity_poly.pdbx_seq_one_letter_code
_entity_poly.pdbx_strand_id
1 'polypeptide(L)'
;MKQGIYEQSADPLYPVGKRIQVGQKVLHYCRALTALPDEKRGQGDGGTLLEMLNAFAVANQGDLDITLVTAAPALHEFADGYFVAIDGANVLPTVNLLSIKDNDAPVGPNTTFHLKDPLTRQVRIAGADTCDLHRNIYNNVSDKRGIFPSRQFQSVVCVPLIPITIGYYFWGQT
;
A
#
# COMPACT_ATOMS: atom_id res chain seq x y z
N MET A 1 19.50 -9.98 12.99
CA MET A 1 19.59 -8.91 14.02
C MET A 1 18.16 -8.48 14.35
N LYS A 2 17.84 -8.12 15.61
CA LYS A 2 16.47 -7.73 16.04
C LYS A 2 16.42 -6.23 16.25
N GLN A 3 15.46 -5.54 15.63
CA GLN A 3 15.25 -4.10 15.81
C GLN A 3 14.45 -3.84 17.09
N GLY A 4 14.95 -2.96 17.95
CA GLY A 4 14.24 -2.42 19.10
C GLY A 4 13.13 -1.43 18.69
N ILE A 5 12.18 -1.18 19.60
CA ILE A 5 11.03 -0.28 19.32
C ILE A 5 11.40 1.21 19.27
N TYR A 6 12.59 1.56 19.78
CA TYR A 6 13.16 2.91 19.75
C TYR A 6 14.36 3.01 18.79
N GLU A 7 14.38 2.17 17.77
CA GLU A 7 15.42 2.11 16.74
C GLU A 7 14.79 2.27 15.36
N GLN A 8 15.60 2.73 14.40
CA GLN A 8 15.29 2.75 12.99
C GLN A 8 16.37 2.00 12.20
N SER A 9 16.02 1.48 11.02
CA SER A 9 16.92 0.70 10.17
C SER A 9 16.84 1.17 8.71
N ALA A 10 17.97 1.23 8.01
CA ALA A 10 17.98 1.46 6.57
C ALA A 10 17.46 0.24 5.79
N ASP A 11 17.65 -0.96 6.35
CA ASP A 11 17.21 -2.22 5.76
C ASP A 11 15.92 -2.74 6.42
N PRO A 12 15.03 -3.42 5.68
CA PRO A 12 13.83 -4.03 6.23
C PRO A 12 14.19 -5.26 7.08
N LEU A 13 14.16 -5.13 8.41
CA LEU A 13 14.43 -6.23 9.34
C LEU A 13 13.20 -7.12 9.62
N TYR A 14 12.01 -6.63 9.25
CA TYR A 14 10.74 -7.34 9.33
C TYR A 14 9.86 -7.01 8.12
N PRO A 15 8.86 -7.85 7.80
CA PRO A 15 7.82 -7.48 6.85
C PRO A 15 7.11 -6.19 7.29
N VAL A 16 6.88 -5.28 6.34
CA VAL A 16 6.10 -4.06 6.57
C VAL A 16 4.66 -4.44 6.95
N GLY A 17 4.07 -3.72 7.91
CA GLY A 17 2.77 -4.05 8.49
C GLY A 17 2.82 -5.19 9.51
N LYS A 18 4.00 -5.77 9.80
CA LYS A 18 4.10 -6.75 10.90
C LYS A 18 3.63 -6.12 12.20
N ARG A 19 2.73 -6.80 12.91
CA ARG A 19 2.19 -6.36 14.20
C ARG A 19 2.93 -7.01 15.36
N ILE A 20 3.24 -6.23 16.38
CA ILE A 20 3.67 -6.73 17.69
C ILE A 20 2.88 -6.04 18.80
N GLN A 21 2.77 -6.71 19.94
CA GLN A 21 2.19 -6.16 21.15
C GLN A 21 3.26 -6.02 22.23
N VAL A 22 3.38 -4.82 22.80
CA VAL A 22 4.34 -4.52 23.88
C VAL A 22 3.56 -3.87 25.02
N GLY A 23 3.25 -4.66 26.05
CA GLY A 23 2.32 -4.27 27.10
C GLY A 23 0.94 -3.93 26.52
N GLN A 24 0.49 -2.69 26.70
CA GLN A 24 -0.77 -2.17 26.17
C GLN A 24 -0.66 -1.56 24.77
N LYS A 25 0.55 -1.44 24.22
CA LYS A 25 0.77 -0.83 22.90
C LYS A 25 0.70 -1.86 21.80
N VAL A 26 0.00 -1.54 20.72
CA VAL A 26 0.12 -2.23 19.43
C VAL A 26 1.07 -1.43 18.56
N LEU A 27 2.05 -2.11 17.99
CA LEU A 27 3.02 -1.52 17.08
C LEU A 27 2.95 -2.24 15.73
N HIS A 28 3.01 -1.47 14.65
CA HIS A 28 3.19 -1.97 13.30
C HIS A 28 4.59 -1.60 12.79
N TYR A 29 5.21 -2.49 12.03
CA TYR A 29 6.48 -2.21 11.38
C TYR A 29 6.23 -1.36 10.14
N CYS A 30 6.83 -0.18 10.09
CA CYS A 30 6.55 0.85 9.11
C CYS A 30 7.81 1.25 8.35
N ARG A 31 7.62 1.90 7.20
CA ARG A 31 8.66 2.60 6.44
C ARG A 31 8.26 4.06 6.26
N ALA A 32 9.21 4.96 6.49
CA ALA A 32 8.99 6.38 6.33
C ALA A 32 9.22 6.82 4.87
N LEU A 33 8.21 7.43 4.24
CA LEU A 33 8.34 8.03 2.90
C LEU A 33 9.00 9.41 2.96
N THR A 34 8.80 10.13 4.06
CA THR A 34 9.43 11.43 4.34
C THR A 34 10.21 11.34 5.66
N ALA A 35 11.04 12.33 5.97
CA ALA A 35 11.54 12.46 7.33
C ALA A 35 10.35 12.70 8.27
N LEU A 36 10.30 11.97 9.39
CA LEU A 36 9.27 12.12 10.42
C LEU A 36 9.94 12.81 11.62
N PRO A 37 9.73 14.13 11.81
CA PRO A 37 10.36 14.87 12.89
C PRO A 37 9.88 14.38 14.26
N ASP A 38 10.55 14.82 15.33
CA ASP A 38 10.19 14.52 16.73
C ASP A 38 8.86 15.18 17.12
N GLU A 39 7.79 14.76 16.47
CA GLU A 39 6.46 15.17 16.76
C GLU A 39 5.72 13.93 17.16
N LYS A 40 5.40 13.83 18.47
CA LYS A 40 4.57 12.77 19.09
C LYS A 40 3.11 12.84 18.62
N ARG A 41 2.90 13.12 17.34
CA ARG A 41 1.62 13.28 16.65
C ARG A 41 1.50 12.12 15.66
N GLY A 42 0.25 11.75 15.36
CA GLY A 42 -0.02 10.72 14.37
C GLY A 42 0.45 11.14 12.97
N GLN A 43 1.08 10.20 12.28
CA GLN A 43 1.57 10.33 10.91
C GLN A 43 0.63 9.67 9.92
N GLY A 44 0.54 10.21 8.71
CA GLY A 44 -0.43 9.81 7.70
C GLY A 44 0.13 8.84 6.67
N ASP A 45 -0.76 8.34 5.81
CA ASP A 45 -0.35 7.67 4.57
C ASP A 45 0.09 8.75 3.56
N GLY A 46 1.34 8.63 3.09
CA GLY A 46 1.91 9.48 2.04
C GLY A 46 1.71 8.90 0.64
N GLY A 47 1.02 7.77 0.52
CA GLY A 47 0.62 7.21 -0.76
C GLY A 47 -0.24 8.19 -1.55
N THR A 48 0.24 8.62 -2.70
CA THR A 48 -0.61 9.22 -3.73
C THR A 48 -1.33 8.12 -4.47
N LEU A 49 -2.60 8.34 -4.82
CA LEU A 49 -3.29 7.49 -5.78
C LEU A 49 -2.41 7.38 -7.05
N LEU A 50 -2.01 6.17 -7.43
CA LEU A 50 -1.49 5.94 -8.78
C LEU A 50 -2.72 5.88 -9.69
N GLU A 51 -3.11 7.02 -10.27
CA GLU A 51 -4.29 7.15 -11.12
C GLU A 51 -4.32 6.12 -12.25
N MET A 52 -5.49 5.47 -12.37
CA MET A 52 -6.07 4.78 -13.53
C MET A 52 -5.11 3.98 -14.41
N LEU A 53 -4.92 2.73 -14.02
CA LEU A 53 -4.18 1.76 -14.82
C LEU A 53 -5.06 1.21 -15.94
N ASN A 54 -4.73 1.52 -17.19
CA ASN A 54 -5.35 0.92 -18.37
C ASN A 54 -4.81 -0.51 -18.54
N ALA A 55 -5.37 -1.51 -17.88
CA ALA A 55 -4.90 -2.89 -18.02
C ALA A 55 -5.14 -3.46 -19.42
N PHE A 56 -4.18 -4.28 -19.86
CA PHE A 56 -4.28 -5.10 -21.06
C PHE A 56 -4.52 -6.56 -20.65
N ALA A 57 -5.60 -6.83 -19.90
CA ALA A 57 -6.03 -8.20 -19.62
C ALA A 57 -7.46 -8.23 -19.11
N VAL A 58 -8.23 -9.20 -19.60
CA VAL A 58 -9.41 -9.70 -18.90
C VAL A 58 -8.91 -10.67 -17.84
N ALA A 59 -9.21 -10.41 -16.57
CA ALA A 59 -9.04 -11.39 -15.51
C ALA A 59 -10.41 -11.99 -15.18
N ASN A 60 -10.49 -13.31 -15.11
CA ASN A 60 -11.75 -14.02 -14.92
C ASN A 60 -12.09 -14.16 -13.44
N GLN A 61 -13.37 -14.39 -13.18
CA GLN A 61 -13.81 -14.80 -11.86
C GLN A 61 -13.05 -16.08 -11.43
N GLY A 62 -12.56 -16.09 -10.19
CA GLY A 62 -11.76 -17.20 -9.66
C GLY A 62 -10.25 -17.03 -9.83
N ASP A 63 -9.78 -16.13 -10.70
CA ASP A 63 -8.35 -15.91 -10.89
C ASP A 63 -7.72 -15.28 -9.63
N LEU A 64 -6.48 -15.68 -9.35
CA LEU A 64 -5.66 -15.14 -8.25
C LEU A 64 -4.63 -14.13 -8.73
N ASP A 65 -4.47 -13.96 -10.04
CA ASP A 65 -3.47 -13.09 -10.63
C ASP A 65 -4.13 -12.06 -11.54
N ILE A 66 -3.65 -10.83 -11.49
CA ILE A 66 -4.08 -9.74 -12.38
C ILE A 66 -2.85 -9.08 -12.96
N THR A 67 -2.83 -8.93 -14.28
CA THR A 67 -1.77 -8.18 -14.96
C THR A 67 -2.30 -6.82 -15.39
N LEU A 68 -1.64 -5.76 -14.91
CA LEU A 68 -2.00 -4.37 -15.17
C LEU A 68 -0.87 -3.66 -15.90
N VAL A 69 -1.22 -2.71 -16.77
CA VAL A 69 -0.24 -1.76 -17.31
C VAL A 69 0.05 -0.74 -16.23
N THR A 70 1.31 -0.55 -15.86
CA THR A 70 1.72 0.28 -14.73
C THR A 70 2.91 1.15 -15.06
N ALA A 71 3.15 2.19 -14.26
CA ALA A 71 4.31 3.08 -14.37
C ALA A 71 5.61 2.43 -13.86
N ALA A 72 5.82 1.14 -14.12
CA ALA A 72 6.97 0.36 -13.71
C ALA A 72 7.25 0.38 -12.19
N PRO A 73 6.33 -0.14 -11.35
CA PRO A 73 6.54 -0.25 -9.91
C PRO A 73 7.75 -1.13 -9.60
N ALA A 74 8.36 -0.93 -8.44
CA ALA A 74 9.38 -1.82 -7.93
C ALA A 74 8.79 -3.19 -7.56
N LEU A 75 9.64 -4.21 -7.55
CA LEU A 75 9.31 -5.52 -7.01
C LEU A 75 8.82 -5.38 -5.56
N HIS A 76 7.74 -6.06 -5.19
CA HIS A 76 7.13 -6.04 -3.84
C HIS A 76 6.58 -4.67 -3.37
N GLU A 77 6.46 -3.68 -4.24
CA GLU A 77 5.99 -2.34 -3.88
C GLU A 77 4.56 -2.33 -3.28
N PHE A 78 3.69 -3.21 -3.78
CA PHE A 78 2.29 -3.36 -3.40
C PHE A 78 2.00 -4.58 -2.52
N ALA A 79 3.04 -5.25 -2.01
CA ALA A 79 2.88 -6.35 -1.06
C ALA A 79 2.03 -5.92 0.14
N ASP A 80 1.05 -6.75 0.50
CA ASP A 80 0.05 -6.46 1.55
C ASP A 80 -0.75 -5.16 1.35
N GLY A 81 -0.80 -4.65 0.12
CA GLY A 81 -1.68 -3.56 -0.31
C GLY A 81 -3.09 -4.04 -0.63
N TYR A 82 -3.85 -3.20 -1.36
CA TYR A 82 -5.18 -3.57 -1.84
C TYR A 82 -5.42 -3.12 -3.27
N PHE A 83 -6.18 -3.95 -3.98
CA PHE A 83 -6.65 -3.73 -5.34
C PHE A 83 -8.15 -3.44 -5.29
N VAL A 84 -8.56 -2.39 -5.99
CA VAL A 84 -9.97 -2.04 -6.17
C VAL A 84 -10.28 -2.11 -7.65
N ALA A 85 -11.32 -2.84 -8.04
CA ALA A 85 -11.91 -2.74 -9.37
C ALA A 85 -13.40 -2.41 -9.28
N ILE A 86 -13.77 -1.29 -9.88
CA ILE A 86 -15.13 -0.76 -9.92
C ILE A 86 -15.68 -0.98 -11.32
N ASP A 87 -16.92 -1.47 -11.43
CA ASP A 87 -17.58 -1.58 -12.72
C ASP A 87 -18.10 -0.21 -13.17
N GLY A 88 -17.37 0.45 -14.07
CA GLY A 88 -17.75 1.74 -14.61
C GLY A 88 -18.99 1.70 -15.52
N ALA A 89 -19.41 0.51 -15.96
CA ALA A 89 -20.60 0.32 -16.79
C ALA A 89 -21.85 -0.10 -15.98
N ASN A 90 -21.73 -0.34 -14.66
CA ASN A 90 -22.82 -0.78 -13.77
C ASN A 90 -23.57 -2.05 -14.25
N VAL A 91 -22.86 -3.00 -14.84
CA VAL A 91 -23.41 -4.25 -15.41
C VAL A 91 -23.23 -5.46 -14.47
N LEU A 92 -22.29 -5.39 -13.51
CA LEU A 92 -21.89 -6.44 -12.57
C LEU A 92 -22.00 -5.94 -11.11
N PRO A 93 -21.97 -6.84 -10.10
CA PRO A 93 -21.79 -6.43 -8.70
C PRO A 93 -20.57 -5.50 -8.58
N THR A 94 -20.80 -4.36 -7.93
CA THR A 94 -20.14 -3.10 -8.30
C THR A 94 -18.66 -2.99 -7.97
N VAL A 95 -18.10 -3.82 -7.06
CA VAL A 95 -16.72 -3.65 -6.57
C VAL A 95 -16.03 -4.98 -6.25
N ASN A 96 -14.82 -5.20 -6.78
CA ASN A 96 -13.82 -6.07 -6.15
C ASN A 96 -12.94 -5.21 -5.25
N LEU A 97 -12.88 -5.48 -3.96
CA LEU A 97 -11.91 -4.92 -3.02
C LEU A 97 -11.13 -6.10 -2.44
N LEU A 98 -9.91 -6.33 -2.94
CA LEU A 98 -9.14 -7.54 -2.62
C LEU A 98 -7.76 -7.16 -2.10
N SER A 99 -7.24 -7.99 -1.20
CA SER A 99 -5.88 -7.82 -0.69
C SER A 99 -4.87 -8.31 -1.72
N ILE A 100 -3.82 -7.52 -1.94
CA ILE A 100 -2.67 -7.91 -2.75
C ILE A 100 -1.75 -8.73 -1.85
N LYS A 101 -1.40 -9.92 -2.29
CA LYS A 101 -0.35 -10.74 -1.69
C LYS A 101 1.02 -10.14 -2.01
N ASP A 102 1.27 -9.89 -3.28
CA ASP A 102 2.55 -9.36 -3.77
C ASP A 102 2.44 -8.84 -5.21
N ASN A 103 3.50 -8.20 -5.72
CA ASN A 103 3.65 -7.88 -7.14
C ASN A 103 5.05 -8.18 -7.67
N ASP A 104 5.10 -8.59 -8.93
CA ASP A 104 6.34 -8.80 -9.67
C ASP A 104 7.00 -7.47 -10.08
N ALA A 105 8.26 -7.56 -10.53
CA ALA A 105 8.88 -6.49 -11.30
C ALA A 105 8.22 -6.40 -12.69
N PRO A 106 8.13 -5.21 -13.29
CA PRO A 106 7.47 -5.02 -14.57
C PRO A 106 8.21 -5.74 -15.71
N VAL A 107 7.46 -6.42 -16.56
CA VAL A 107 7.92 -6.95 -17.86
C VAL A 107 7.40 -6.05 -18.96
N GLY A 108 8.25 -5.11 -19.40
CA GLY A 108 7.80 -4.00 -20.25
C GLY A 108 6.84 -3.08 -19.48
N PRO A 109 5.66 -2.74 -20.03
CA PRO A 109 4.69 -1.90 -19.33
C PRO A 109 3.81 -2.68 -18.33
N ASN A 110 3.93 -4.01 -18.28
CA ASN A 110 3.02 -4.88 -17.56
C ASN A 110 3.60 -5.31 -16.21
N THR A 111 2.77 -5.29 -15.18
CA THR A 111 3.08 -5.81 -13.84
C THR A 111 2.00 -6.80 -13.42
N THR A 112 2.42 -7.96 -12.95
CA THR A 112 1.51 -8.97 -12.38
C THR A 112 1.39 -8.78 -10.87
N PHE A 113 0.14 -8.76 -10.41
CA PHE A 113 -0.25 -8.66 -9.02
C PHE A 113 -0.88 -9.99 -8.60
N HIS A 114 -0.37 -10.55 -7.51
CA HIS A 114 -0.89 -11.76 -6.91
C HIS A 114 -1.87 -11.35 -5.82
N LEU A 115 -3.09 -11.87 -5.87
CA LEU A 115 -4.14 -11.62 -4.88
C LEU A 115 -4.12 -12.69 -3.79
N LYS A 116 -4.59 -12.32 -2.59
CA LYS A 116 -4.79 -13.29 -1.50
C LYS A 116 -6.05 -14.12 -1.69
N ASP A 117 -7.09 -13.47 -2.21
CA ASP A 117 -8.40 -14.04 -2.44
C ASP A 117 -8.73 -13.98 -3.94
N PRO A 118 -9.45 -14.98 -4.47
CA PRO A 118 -9.79 -15.02 -5.88
C PRO A 118 -10.74 -13.89 -6.25
N LEU A 119 -10.67 -13.46 -7.51
CA LEU A 119 -11.61 -12.51 -8.09
C LEU A 119 -13.06 -12.96 -7.91
N THR A 120 -13.91 -12.10 -7.37
CA THR A 120 -15.33 -12.41 -7.14
C THR A 120 -16.17 -12.27 -8.42
N ARG A 121 -15.64 -11.57 -9.42
CA ARG A 121 -16.22 -11.39 -10.75
C ARG A 121 -15.13 -11.18 -11.78
N GLN A 122 -15.49 -11.36 -13.05
CA GLN A 122 -14.65 -10.94 -14.16
C GLN A 122 -14.33 -9.44 -14.07
N VAL A 123 -13.08 -9.09 -14.33
CA VAL A 123 -12.53 -7.73 -14.38
C VAL A 123 -12.24 -7.36 -15.84
N ARG A 124 -12.90 -6.30 -16.33
CA ARG A 124 -12.92 -5.84 -17.73
C ARG A 124 -12.27 -4.46 -17.88
N ILE A 125 -11.03 -4.35 -17.45
CA ILE A 125 -10.36 -3.03 -17.39
C ILE A 125 -10.12 -2.44 -18.80
N ALA A 126 -10.00 -3.27 -19.84
CA ALA A 126 -9.85 -2.81 -21.23
C ALA A 126 -11.16 -2.29 -21.90
N GLY A 127 -12.26 -2.11 -21.16
CA GLY A 127 -13.52 -1.68 -21.80
C GLY A 127 -14.67 -1.19 -20.90
N ALA A 128 -14.58 -1.28 -19.58
CA ALA A 128 -15.67 -0.81 -18.70
C ALA A 128 -15.25 -0.55 -17.24
N ASP A 129 -14.29 -1.33 -16.72
CA ASP A 129 -13.95 -1.25 -15.31
C ASP A 129 -12.83 -0.23 -15.06
N THR A 130 -12.94 0.53 -13.98
CA THR A 130 -11.84 1.36 -13.46
C THR A 130 -11.17 0.62 -12.31
N CYS A 131 -9.85 0.75 -12.18
CA CYS A 131 -9.13 0.12 -11.09
C CYS A 131 -8.14 1.04 -10.39
N ASP A 132 -7.99 0.81 -9.09
CA ASP A 132 -7.07 1.51 -8.21
C ASP A 132 -6.17 0.50 -7.48
N LEU A 133 -4.90 0.84 -7.36
CA LEU A 133 -3.94 0.10 -6.55
C LEU A 133 -3.47 0.97 -5.39
N HIS A 134 -3.44 0.35 -4.23
CA HIS A 134 -2.98 1.00 -3.02
C HIS A 134 -1.89 0.18 -2.36
N ARG A 135 -0.79 0.84 -2.05
CA ARG A 135 0.31 0.24 -1.29
C ARG A 135 -0.15 -0.04 0.14
N ASN A 136 0.57 -0.91 0.84
CA ASN A 136 0.40 -1.05 2.28
C ASN A 136 0.60 0.31 2.97
N ILE A 137 -0.37 0.74 3.78
CA ILE A 137 -0.36 2.03 4.48
C ILE A 137 0.87 2.21 5.37
N TYR A 138 1.44 1.11 5.87
CA TYR A 138 2.65 1.12 6.69
C TYR A 138 3.93 1.24 5.85
N ASN A 139 3.88 1.09 4.52
CA ASN A 139 5.04 1.21 3.63
C ASN A 139 5.33 2.65 3.20
N ASN A 140 4.41 3.60 3.46
CA ASN A 140 4.51 4.98 2.99
C ASN A 140 4.16 6.00 4.07
N VAL A 141 4.63 5.80 5.30
CA VAL A 141 4.30 6.73 6.40
C VAL A 141 4.94 8.09 6.14
N SER A 142 4.15 9.16 6.14
CA SER A 142 4.60 10.53 5.84
C SER A 142 4.14 11.54 6.88
N ASP A 143 4.80 12.70 6.89
CA ASP A 143 4.39 13.83 7.71
C ASP A 143 3.05 14.39 7.26
N LYS A 144 2.05 14.32 8.14
CA LYS A 144 0.71 14.86 7.92
C LYS A 144 0.69 16.39 7.67
N ARG A 145 1.77 17.11 8.03
CA ARG A 145 1.84 18.57 7.86
C ARG A 145 2.33 19.03 6.49
N GLY A 146 2.94 18.17 5.67
CA GLY A 146 3.66 18.62 4.48
C GLY A 146 3.64 17.63 3.33
N ILE A 147 2.88 17.99 2.28
CA ILE A 147 3.19 17.86 0.83
C ILE A 147 1.93 18.15 -0.04
N PHE A 148 0.73 18.31 0.54
CA PHE A 148 -0.45 18.71 -0.24
C PHE A 148 -1.01 20.09 0.17
N PRO A 149 -1.13 21.06 -0.75
CA PRO A 149 -1.77 22.36 -0.46
C PRO A 149 -3.30 22.24 -0.29
N SER A 150 -3.87 21.04 -0.42
CA SER A 150 -5.30 20.80 -0.21
C SER A 150 -5.56 20.33 1.22
N ARG A 151 -6.55 20.95 1.87
CA ARG A 151 -7.03 20.68 3.23
C ARG A 151 -7.72 19.31 3.36
N GLN A 152 -7.20 18.27 2.72
CA GLN A 152 -7.80 16.95 2.73
C GLN A 152 -7.40 16.22 4.01
N PHE A 153 -8.38 15.56 4.64
CA PHE A 153 -8.17 14.80 5.84
C PHE A 153 -7.32 13.55 5.52
N GLN A 154 -6.13 13.46 6.10
CA GLN A 154 -5.35 12.22 6.11
C GLN A 154 -5.57 11.46 7.42
N SER A 155 -5.91 10.18 7.31
CA SER A 155 -6.00 9.27 8.44
C SER A 155 -4.63 9.08 9.09
N VAL A 156 -4.61 8.99 10.42
CA VAL A 156 -3.38 8.63 11.14
C VAL A 156 -3.15 7.14 10.96
N VAL A 157 -2.00 6.78 10.40
CA VAL A 157 -1.55 5.39 10.22
C VAL A 157 -0.82 4.90 11.46
N CYS A 158 0.10 5.70 12.03
CA CYS A 158 0.83 5.35 13.24
C CYS A 158 1.44 6.59 13.93
N VAL A 159 1.94 6.42 15.16
CA VAL A 159 2.72 7.40 15.92
C VAL A 159 4.16 6.87 16.06
N PRO A 160 5.18 7.51 15.45
CA PRO A 160 6.58 7.18 15.67
C PRO A 160 6.98 7.37 17.14
N LEU A 161 7.83 6.48 17.65
CA LEU A 161 8.35 6.56 19.02
C LEU A 161 9.64 7.37 19.14
N ILE A 162 10.29 7.63 18.01
CA ILE A 162 11.52 8.41 17.83
C ILE A 162 11.42 9.18 16.49
N PRO A 163 12.29 10.18 16.24
CA PRO A 163 12.45 10.78 14.92
C PRO A 163 12.93 9.74 13.90
N ILE A 164 12.36 9.76 12.69
CA ILE A 164 12.67 8.80 11.64
C ILE A 164 13.27 9.50 10.43
N THR A 165 14.38 8.95 9.95
CA THR A 165 15.05 9.36 8.71
C THR A 165 14.22 8.91 7.52
N ILE A 166 14.15 9.74 6.48
CA ILE A 166 13.47 9.39 5.23
C ILE A 166 13.96 8.04 4.69
N GLY A 167 13.02 7.18 4.30
CA GLY A 167 13.28 5.86 3.74
C GLY A 167 13.51 4.75 4.78
N TYR A 168 13.67 5.07 6.07
CA TYR A 168 14.03 4.10 7.10
C TYR A 168 12.80 3.35 7.64
N TYR A 169 13.06 2.15 8.17
CA TYR A 169 12.09 1.26 8.77
C TYR A 169 12.06 1.39 10.30
N PHE A 170 10.87 1.36 10.90
CA PHE A 170 10.67 1.62 12.33
C PHE A 170 9.40 0.97 12.89
N TRP A 171 9.26 0.97 14.21
CA TRP A 171 8.02 0.54 14.88
C TRP A 171 7.13 1.76 15.19
N GLY A 172 5.96 1.83 14.56
CA GLY A 172 4.96 2.87 14.81
C GLY A 172 3.81 2.36 15.69
N GLN A 173 3.37 3.16 16.66
CA GLN A 173 2.22 2.83 17.51
C GLN A 173 0.90 3.11 16.79
N THR A 174 -0.02 2.15 16.82
CA THR A 174 -1.33 2.20 16.15
C THR A 174 -2.45 2.01 17.14
#